data_AF-A0A949T2Z2-F1
#
_entry.id   AF-A0A949T2Z2-F1
#
_cell.length_a   1.000
_cell.length_b   1.000
_cell.length_c   1.000
_cell.angle_alpha   90.00
_cell.angle_beta   90.00
_cell.angle_gamma   90.00
#
_symmetry.space_group_name_H-M   'P 1'
#
loop_
_entity.id
_entity.type
_entity.pdbx_description
1 polymer ?
#
loop_
_entity_poly.entity_id
_entity_poly.type
_entity_poly.pdbx_seq_one_letter_code
_entity_poly.pdbx_strand_id
1 'polypeptide(L)'
;MLSHSHQLEINEYLHQNIQAYYVLDYLGWRKPNNPDFINCLKNDFGTNSNVDLNNACKELLVSSYDSVSEIIKKEHLDTICIVPRAKTTDYYKPNQLLFSDTMRQIALDIGINIKQIQRFKNTRTTHFHHKPEYGGDGDLPYPGITKETCLVSFGVKGKNILLIDDIYTKTINIDEDCIQALLDEGANKVVLFTVARTVHHNDSLRNIKFDAFGFGNPIDTLDDEIPF
;
A
#
# COMPACT_ATOMS: atom_id res chain seq x y z
N MET A 1 -1.44 1.54 17.79
CA MET A 1 -0.04 1.10 17.53
C MET A 1 0.66 2.25 16.81
N LEU A 2 1.89 2.62 17.16
CA LEU A 2 2.58 3.75 16.51
C LEU A 2 3.13 3.30 15.16
N SER A 3 2.86 4.05 14.09
CA SER A 3 3.41 3.79 12.76
C SER A 3 4.93 4.02 12.72
N HIS A 4 5.63 3.20 11.96
CA HIS A 4 7.00 3.42 11.55
C HIS A 4 7.08 4.46 10.43
N SER A 5 8.02 5.39 10.50
CA SER A 5 8.28 6.39 9.46
C SER A 5 9.47 6.02 8.59
N HIS A 6 9.40 6.29 7.29
CA HIS A 6 10.52 6.18 6.35
C HIS A 6 10.38 7.20 5.21
N GLN A 7 11.34 7.23 4.29
CA GLN A 7 11.34 8.12 3.14
C GLN A 7 11.32 7.29 1.85
N LEU A 8 10.46 7.67 0.91
CA LEU A 8 10.54 7.25 -0.48
C LEU A 8 11.50 8.21 -1.18
N GLU A 9 12.53 7.66 -1.79
CA GLU A 9 13.58 8.43 -2.46
C GLU A 9 13.23 8.68 -3.93
N ILE A 10 13.76 9.78 -4.47
CA ILE A 10 13.65 10.11 -5.91
C ILE A 10 14.07 8.93 -6.78
N ASN A 11 13.28 8.66 -7.81
CA ASN A 11 13.57 7.69 -8.86
C ASN A 11 12.86 8.09 -10.18
N GLU A 12 12.79 7.17 -11.14
CA GLU A 12 12.17 7.43 -12.45
C GLU A 12 10.64 7.64 -12.41
N TYR A 13 9.97 7.25 -11.33
CA TYR A 13 8.53 7.38 -11.12
C TYR A 13 8.17 8.55 -10.19
N LEU A 14 9.08 8.94 -9.31
CA LEU A 14 8.87 9.97 -8.29
C LEU A 14 10.00 10.99 -8.29
N HIS A 15 9.67 12.26 -8.51
CA HIS A 15 10.65 13.32 -8.75
C HIS A 15 11.05 14.10 -7.49
N GLN A 16 10.54 13.74 -6.31
CA GLN A 16 10.93 14.31 -5.04
C GLN A 16 10.83 13.31 -3.90
N ASN A 17 11.60 13.48 -2.84
CA ASN A 17 11.50 12.60 -1.69
C ASN A 17 10.15 12.77 -0.98
N ILE A 18 9.55 11.67 -0.55
CA ILE A 18 8.22 11.65 0.08
C ILE A 18 8.30 10.99 1.46
N GLN A 19 7.67 11.63 2.44
CA GLN A 19 7.48 11.03 3.75
C GLN A 19 6.45 9.91 3.66
N ALA A 20 6.77 8.76 4.24
CA ALA A 20 5.89 7.61 4.27
C ALA A 20 5.84 6.94 5.64
N TYR A 21 4.74 6.23 5.89
CA TYR A 21 4.44 5.57 7.14
C TYR A 21 3.90 4.15 6.90
N TYR A 22 4.17 3.23 7.82
CA TYR A 22 3.58 1.90 7.83
C TYR A 22 3.43 1.33 9.24
N VAL A 23 2.57 0.32 9.43
CA VAL A 23 2.33 -0.27 10.77
C VAL A 23 2.94 -1.66 10.92
N LEU A 24 2.82 -2.50 9.89
CA LEU A 24 3.17 -3.92 9.97
C LEU A 24 4.26 -4.30 8.97
N ASP A 25 5.01 -5.34 9.29
CA ASP A 25 5.94 -5.96 8.36
C ASP A 25 5.17 -7.01 7.52
N TYR A 26 5.32 -6.96 6.20
CA TYR A 26 4.81 -7.98 5.28
C TYR A 26 5.92 -8.99 4.98
N LEU A 27 5.74 -10.22 5.46
CA LEU A 27 6.73 -11.30 5.40
C LEU A 27 6.52 -12.24 4.21
N GLY A 28 5.29 -12.25 3.66
CA GLY A 28 4.84 -13.15 2.60
C GLY A 28 3.63 -13.96 3.07
N TRP A 29 2.73 -14.26 2.13
CA TRP A 29 1.46 -14.92 2.42
C TRP A 29 1.65 -16.24 3.19
N ARG A 30 0.88 -16.43 4.27
CA ARG A 30 0.92 -17.61 5.17
C ARG A 30 2.24 -17.83 5.91
N LYS A 31 3.18 -16.89 5.86
CA LYS A 31 4.34 -16.95 6.75
C LYS A 31 3.92 -16.63 8.18
N PRO A 32 4.58 -17.23 9.19
CA PRO A 32 4.33 -16.91 10.59
C PRO A 32 4.41 -15.39 10.82
N ASN A 33 3.42 -14.85 11.54
CA ASN A 33 3.28 -13.42 11.85
C ASN A 33 3.05 -12.47 10.66
N ASN A 34 2.79 -12.98 9.45
CA ASN A 34 2.39 -12.13 8.33
C ASN A 34 0.97 -11.55 8.57
N PRO A 35 0.70 -10.28 8.19
CA PRO A 35 -0.64 -9.70 8.24
C PRO A 35 -1.55 -10.25 7.12
N ASP A 36 -1.88 -11.53 7.23
CA ASP A 36 -2.67 -12.30 6.26
C ASP A 36 -4.08 -11.74 6.06
N PHE A 37 -4.60 -10.95 7.00
CA PHE A 37 -5.87 -10.24 6.83
C PHE A 37 -5.86 -9.33 5.59
N ILE A 38 -4.71 -8.81 5.16
CA ILE A 38 -4.60 -7.99 3.95
C ILE A 38 -4.94 -8.82 2.71
N ASN A 39 -4.34 -10.00 2.56
CA ASN A 39 -4.65 -10.94 1.49
C ASN A 39 -6.09 -11.46 1.60
N CYS A 40 -6.61 -11.64 2.83
CA CYS A 40 -8.00 -12.00 3.06
C CYS A 40 -8.96 -10.95 2.45
N LEU A 41 -8.67 -9.66 2.62
CA LEU A 41 -9.48 -8.55 2.09
C LEU A 41 -9.37 -8.39 0.57
N LYS A 42 -8.22 -8.73 -0.04
CA LYS A 42 -8.08 -8.76 -1.51
C LYS A 42 -9.07 -9.73 -2.12
N ASN A 43 -9.24 -10.89 -1.47
CA ASN A 43 -10.21 -11.92 -1.84
C ASN A 43 -10.17 -12.24 -3.35
N ASP A 44 -8.96 -12.37 -3.91
CA ASP A 44 -8.75 -12.43 -5.37
C ASP A 44 -9.52 -13.59 -6.03
N PHE A 45 -9.72 -14.69 -5.31
CA PHE A 45 -10.48 -15.86 -5.77
C PHE A 45 -11.96 -15.86 -5.35
N GLY A 46 -12.40 -14.89 -4.53
CA GLY A 46 -13.78 -14.77 -4.08
C GLY A 46 -14.25 -15.90 -3.14
N THR A 47 -13.33 -16.66 -2.56
CA THR A 47 -13.61 -17.86 -1.77
C THR A 47 -13.67 -17.63 -0.26
N ASN A 48 -13.26 -16.46 0.23
CA ASN A 48 -13.23 -16.19 1.67
C ASN A 48 -14.65 -16.06 2.23
N SER A 49 -14.88 -16.60 3.43
CA SER A 49 -16.19 -16.54 4.07
C SER A 49 -16.48 -15.13 4.59
N ASN A 50 -17.76 -14.79 4.76
CA ASN A 50 -18.14 -13.51 5.37
C ASN A 50 -17.57 -13.34 6.79
N VAL A 51 -17.38 -14.45 7.53
CA VAL A 51 -16.77 -14.40 8.87
C VAL A 51 -15.30 -13.98 8.77
N ASP A 52 -14.55 -14.58 7.85
CA ASP A 52 -13.13 -14.27 7.65
C ASP A 52 -12.94 -12.83 7.18
N LEU A 53 -13.79 -12.39 6.23
CA LEU A 53 -13.77 -11.01 5.73
C LEU A 53 -14.10 -9.99 6.83
N ASN A 54 -15.12 -10.27 7.66
CA ASN A 54 -15.46 -9.39 8.77
C ASN A 54 -14.36 -9.31 9.83
N ASN A 55 -13.68 -10.42 10.11
CA ASN A 55 -12.52 -10.42 11.02
C ASN A 55 -11.37 -9.62 10.42
N ALA A 56 -11.09 -9.79 9.13
CA ALA A 56 -10.05 -9.05 8.45
C ALA A 56 -10.32 -7.53 8.41
N CYS A 57 -11.58 -7.11 8.22
CA CYS A 57 -11.96 -5.69 8.33
C CYS A 57 -11.71 -5.13 9.74
N LYS A 58 -12.00 -5.91 10.79
CA LYS A 58 -11.72 -5.50 12.18
C LYS A 58 -10.23 -5.35 12.45
N GLU A 59 -9.42 -6.29 11.96
CA GLU A 59 -7.96 -6.21 12.08
C GLU A 59 -7.38 -5.00 11.35
N LEU A 60 -7.88 -4.72 10.13
CA LEU A 60 -7.52 -3.52 9.39
C LEU A 60 -7.89 -2.24 10.16
N LEU A 61 -9.09 -2.17 10.71
CA LEU A 61 -9.55 -1.03 11.50
C LEU A 61 -8.68 -0.81 12.74
N VAL A 62 -8.44 -1.87 13.53
CA VAL A 62 -7.63 -1.80 14.76
C VAL A 62 -6.18 -1.44 14.46
N SER A 63 -5.60 -1.96 13.37
CA SER A 63 -4.20 -1.67 13.01
C SER A 63 -4.00 -0.26 12.47
N SER A 64 -4.99 0.31 11.79
CA SER A 64 -4.81 1.55 11.01
C SER A 64 -5.40 2.81 11.66
N TYR A 65 -6.47 2.72 12.44
CA TYR A 65 -7.25 3.89 12.89
C TYR A 65 -6.39 4.95 13.61
N ASP A 66 -5.66 4.55 14.65
CA ASP A 66 -4.85 5.47 15.45
C ASP A 66 -3.73 6.09 14.61
N SER A 67 -3.03 5.26 13.82
CA SER A 67 -1.93 5.72 12.96
C SER A 67 -2.41 6.72 11.92
N VAL A 68 -3.52 6.44 11.23
CA VAL A 68 -4.12 7.37 10.25
C VAL A 68 -4.50 8.69 10.93
N SER A 69 -5.16 8.64 12.10
CA SER A 69 -5.54 9.83 12.86
C SER A 69 -4.33 10.68 13.28
N GLU A 70 -3.26 10.03 13.76
CA GLU A 70 -2.03 10.69 14.21
C GLU A 70 -1.26 11.31 13.03
N ILE A 71 -1.10 10.59 11.92
CA ILE A 71 -0.40 11.07 10.72
C ILE A 71 -1.12 12.29 10.15
N ILE A 72 -2.45 12.25 10.03
CA ILE A 72 -3.25 13.38 9.54
C ILE A 72 -2.98 14.65 10.37
N LYS A 73 -2.99 14.53 11.70
CA LYS A 73 -2.72 15.64 12.61
C LYS A 73 -1.27 16.13 12.51
N LYS A 74 -0.31 15.21 12.54
CA LYS A 74 1.13 15.49 12.51
C LYS A 74 1.55 16.18 11.21
N GLU A 75 1.01 15.70 10.09
CA GLU A 75 1.42 16.14 8.75
C GLU A 75 0.51 17.25 8.18
N HIS A 76 -0.50 17.69 8.95
CA HIS A 76 -1.50 18.69 8.58
C HIS A 76 -2.22 18.35 7.27
N LEU A 77 -2.72 17.11 7.19
CA LEU A 77 -3.41 16.57 6.02
C LEU A 77 -4.92 16.86 6.12
N ASP A 78 -5.55 17.09 4.97
CA ASP A 78 -6.98 17.44 4.90
C ASP A 78 -7.79 16.52 3.98
N THR A 79 -7.11 15.63 3.25
CA THR A 79 -7.71 14.77 2.23
C THR A 79 -7.03 13.40 2.26
N ILE A 80 -7.82 12.33 2.17
CA ILE A 80 -7.34 10.96 1.95
C ILE A 80 -7.59 10.58 0.50
N CYS A 81 -6.60 9.93 -0.13
CA CYS A 81 -6.76 9.20 -1.39
C CYS A 81 -6.38 7.73 -1.17
N ILE A 82 -7.00 6.82 -1.91
CA ILE A 82 -6.68 5.38 -1.86
C ILE A 82 -6.16 4.96 -3.25
N VAL A 83 -5.04 4.23 -3.26
CA VAL A 83 -4.50 3.64 -4.49
C VAL A 83 -5.50 2.66 -5.09
N PRO A 84 -5.85 2.76 -6.39
CA PRO A 84 -6.79 1.84 -6.99
C PRO A 84 -6.15 0.50 -7.29
N ARG A 85 -6.89 -0.58 -6.99
CA ARG A 85 -6.59 -1.95 -7.43
C ARG A 85 -6.36 -2.01 -8.95
N ALA A 86 -5.66 -3.04 -9.41
CA ALA A 86 -5.15 -3.12 -10.80
C ALA A 86 -6.23 -3.15 -11.89
N LYS A 87 -7.46 -3.56 -11.59
CA LYS A 87 -8.57 -3.59 -12.58
C LYS A 87 -9.53 -2.43 -12.39
N THR A 88 -10.37 -2.19 -13.39
CA THR A 88 -11.46 -1.21 -13.28
C THR A 88 -12.41 -1.56 -12.15
N THR A 89 -13.10 -0.57 -11.57
CA THR A 89 -13.93 -0.79 -10.37
C THR A 89 -15.08 -1.78 -10.61
N ASP A 90 -15.64 -1.82 -11.82
CA ASP A 90 -16.71 -2.73 -12.23
C ASP A 90 -16.24 -4.19 -12.40
N TYR A 91 -14.93 -4.43 -12.46
CA TYR A 91 -14.35 -5.78 -12.44
C TYR A 91 -14.54 -6.47 -11.07
N TYR A 92 -14.45 -5.70 -9.99
CA TYR A 92 -14.43 -6.24 -8.64
C TYR A 92 -15.82 -6.39 -8.04
N LYS A 93 -16.05 -7.50 -7.34
CA LYS A 93 -17.24 -7.67 -6.51
C LYS A 93 -17.13 -6.82 -5.24
N PRO A 94 -18.25 -6.44 -4.60
CA PRO A 94 -18.21 -5.69 -3.34
C PRO A 94 -17.35 -6.33 -2.25
N ASN A 95 -17.36 -7.66 -2.14
CA ASN A 95 -16.55 -8.41 -1.18
C ASN A 95 -15.05 -8.51 -1.53
N GLN A 96 -14.60 -7.82 -2.59
CA GLN A 96 -13.19 -7.64 -2.98
C GLN A 96 -12.73 -6.17 -2.86
N LEU A 97 -13.62 -5.28 -2.42
CA LEU A 97 -13.37 -3.84 -2.23
C LEU A 97 -13.31 -3.43 -0.75
N LEU A 98 -13.37 -4.40 0.16
CA LEU A 98 -13.50 -4.20 1.60
C LEU A 98 -12.33 -3.43 2.24
N PHE A 99 -11.12 -3.51 1.67
CA PHE A 99 -10.01 -2.64 2.09
C PHE A 99 -10.39 -1.16 1.94
N SER A 100 -10.85 -0.77 0.74
CA SER A 100 -11.23 0.61 0.44
C SER A 100 -12.44 1.07 1.26
N ASP A 101 -13.40 0.18 1.49
CA ASP A 101 -14.59 0.48 2.30
C ASP A 101 -14.23 0.67 3.77
N THR A 102 -13.31 -0.14 4.31
CA THR A 102 -12.82 0.03 5.69
C THR A 102 -12.05 1.34 5.84
N MET A 103 -11.20 1.71 4.88
CA MET A 103 -10.49 3.00 4.91
C MET A 103 -11.44 4.19 4.77
N ARG A 104 -12.53 4.06 4.00
CA ARG A 104 -13.60 5.07 3.95
C ARG A 104 -14.30 5.22 5.29
N GLN A 105 -14.55 4.14 6.00
CA GLN A 105 -15.12 4.20 7.35
C GLN A 105 -14.18 4.94 8.31
N ILE A 106 -12.87 4.63 8.29
CA ILE A 106 -11.87 5.34 9.10
C ILE A 106 -11.86 6.84 8.77
N ALA A 107 -11.87 7.21 7.48
CA ALA A 107 -11.90 8.60 7.05
C ALA A 107 -13.15 9.34 7.56
N LEU A 108 -14.31 8.69 7.49
CA LEU A 108 -15.58 9.22 7.98
C LEU A 108 -15.56 9.45 9.50
N ASP A 109 -15.06 8.46 10.26
CA ASP A 109 -14.99 8.53 11.72
C ASP A 109 -14.04 9.63 12.21
N ILE A 110 -12.93 9.85 11.48
CA ILE A 110 -11.98 10.94 11.76
C ILE A 110 -12.54 12.30 11.30
N GLY A 111 -13.50 12.32 10.38
CA GLY A 111 -14.07 13.54 9.81
C GLY A 111 -13.20 14.17 8.71
N ILE A 112 -12.47 13.35 7.95
CA ILE A 112 -11.59 13.80 6.87
C ILE A 112 -12.20 13.47 5.50
N ASN A 113 -12.02 14.39 4.56
CA ASN A 113 -12.51 14.24 3.20
C ASN A 113 -11.77 13.10 2.50
N ILE A 114 -12.50 12.18 1.86
CA ILE A 114 -11.93 11.10 1.07
C ILE A 114 -12.22 11.29 -0.42
N LYS A 115 -11.19 11.08 -1.24
CA LYS A 115 -11.23 11.18 -2.68
C LYS A 115 -10.79 9.86 -3.29
N GLN A 116 -11.44 9.48 -4.38
CA GLN A 116 -11.14 8.23 -5.07
C GLN A 116 -10.27 8.52 -6.28
N ILE A 117 -9.25 7.68 -6.47
CA ILE A 117 -8.55 7.56 -7.73
C ILE A 117 -9.23 6.40 -8.45
N GLN A 118 -9.85 6.67 -9.60
CA GLN A 118 -10.69 5.68 -10.29
C GLN A 118 -9.97 5.14 -11.51
N ARG A 119 -9.67 3.85 -11.51
CA ARG A 119 -9.09 3.17 -12.67
C ARG A 119 -10.13 2.94 -13.76
N PHE A 120 -9.85 3.39 -14.98
CA PHE A 120 -10.69 3.20 -16.17
C PHE A 120 -10.06 2.27 -17.21
N LYS A 121 -8.77 1.94 -17.07
CA LYS A 121 -8.05 0.96 -17.90
C LYS A 121 -7.30 -0.04 -17.00
N ASN A 122 -7.44 -1.33 -17.29
CA ASN A 122 -6.78 -2.39 -16.53
C ASN A 122 -5.25 -2.27 -16.61
N THR A 123 -4.59 -2.59 -15.48
CA THR A 123 -3.16 -2.87 -15.38
C THR A 123 -2.95 -4.30 -14.90
N ARG A 124 -1.72 -4.78 -15.00
CA ARG A 124 -1.36 -6.10 -14.47
C ARG A 124 -1.23 -6.03 -12.95
N THR A 125 -1.69 -7.08 -12.27
CA THR A 125 -1.41 -7.21 -10.84
C THR A 125 0.06 -7.56 -10.62
N THR A 126 0.66 -6.95 -9.61
CA THR A 126 2.06 -7.17 -9.21
C THR A 126 2.19 -8.27 -8.15
N HIS A 127 1.08 -8.75 -7.59
CA HIS A 127 1.09 -9.77 -6.54
C HIS A 127 1.30 -11.20 -7.08
N PHE A 128 1.20 -11.42 -8.40
CA PHE A 128 1.34 -12.74 -9.02
C PHE A 128 2.56 -12.80 -9.97
N HIS A 129 3.68 -12.16 -9.63
CA HIS A 129 4.88 -12.15 -10.49
C HIS A 129 5.35 -13.57 -10.86
N HIS A 130 5.24 -14.54 -9.94
CA HIS A 130 5.63 -15.94 -10.19
C HIS A 130 4.55 -16.79 -10.87
N LYS A 131 3.35 -16.23 -11.07
CA LYS A 131 2.23 -16.90 -11.75
C LYS A 131 1.55 -15.93 -12.73
N PRO A 132 2.22 -15.62 -13.86
CA PRO A 132 1.77 -14.59 -14.80
C PRO A 132 0.34 -14.80 -15.32
N GLU A 133 -0.14 -16.05 -15.33
CA GLU A 133 -1.51 -16.42 -15.68
C GLU A 133 -2.57 -15.78 -14.76
N TYR A 134 -2.21 -15.46 -13.51
CA TYR A 134 -3.08 -14.75 -12.56
C TYR A 134 -2.83 -13.23 -12.55
N GLY A 135 -1.80 -12.75 -13.25
CA GLY A 135 -1.48 -11.33 -13.38
C GLY A 135 -2.60 -10.52 -14.05
N GLY A 136 -3.35 -11.18 -14.93
CA GLY A 136 -4.42 -10.61 -15.73
C GLY A 136 -3.91 -9.80 -16.94
N ASP A 137 -4.84 -9.13 -17.60
CA ASP A 137 -4.61 -8.27 -18.77
C ASP A 137 -4.01 -6.90 -18.40
N GLY A 138 -3.36 -6.26 -19.37
CA GLY A 138 -2.81 -4.91 -19.22
C GLY A 138 -1.31 -4.86 -18.95
N ASP A 139 -0.86 -3.63 -18.77
CA ASP A 139 0.56 -3.28 -18.74
C ASP A 139 1.16 -3.50 -17.34
N LEU A 140 2.45 -3.85 -17.30
CA LEU A 140 3.27 -3.82 -16.09
C LEU A 140 3.50 -2.37 -15.63
N PRO A 141 3.93 -2.11 -14.38
CA PRO A 141 4.27 -0.76 -13.94
C PRO A 141 5.28 -0.06 -14.86
N TYR A 142 5.02 1.21 -15.19
CA TYR A 142 5.93 2.14 -15.87
C TYR A 142 5.63 3.59 -15.44
N PRO A 143 6.57 4.54 -15.56
CA PRO A 143 6.33 5.93 -15.20
C PRO A 143 5.19 6.56 -16.02
N GLY A 144 4.19 7.10 -15.35
CA GLY A 144 2.99 7.70 -15.95
C GLY A 144 1.77 6.77 -16.00
N ILE A 145 1.90 5.50 -15.62
CA ILE A 145 0.80 4.52 -15.74
C ILE A 145 -0.47 4.95 -15.00
N THR A 146 -0.35 5.60 -13.84
CA THR A 146 -1.50 6.08 -13.07
C THR A 146 -2.28 7.13 -13.85
N LYS A 147 -1.61 8.10 -14.49
CA LYS A 147 -2.28 9.11 -15.32
C LYS A 147 -2.91 8.52 -16.57
N GLU A 148 -2.28 7.52 -17.17
CA GLU A 148 -2.79 6.88 -18.38
C GLU A 148 -3.98 5.94 -18.12
N THR A 149 -4.13 5.46 -16.89
CA THR A 149 -5.10 4.41 -16.55
C THR A 149 -6.13 4.80 -15.49
N CYS A 150 -5.93 5.92 -14.80
CA CYS A 150 -6.80 6.40 -13.74
C CYS A 150 -7.25 7.85 -13.95
N LEU A 151 -8.47 8.12 -13.48
CA LEU A 151 -8.97 9.46 -13.23
C LEU A 151 -8.70 9.78 -11.76
N VAL A 152 -7.83 10.76 -11.52
CA VAL A 152 -7.72 11.38 -10.19
C VAL A 152 -8.94 12.29 -10.03
N SER A 153 -9.81 12.01 -9.05
CA SER A 153 -11.05 12.77 -8.89
C SER A 153 -10.81 14.29 -8.76
N PHE A 154 -11.78 15.08 -9.23
CA PHE A 154 -11.72 16.54 -9.14
C PHE A 154 -11.49 17.01 -7.70
N GLY A 155 -10.59 17.99 -7.55
CA GLY A 155 -10.38 18.71 -6.29
C GLY A 155 -9.19 18.27 -5.45
N VAL A 156 -8.18 17.60 -6.03
CA VAL A 156 -6.88 17.35 -5.38
C VAL A 156 -5.95 18.56 -5.40
N LYS A 157 -6.17 19.51 -6.31
CA LYS A 157 -5.37 20.72 -6.43
C LYS A 157 -5.36 21.53 -5.13
N GLY A 158 -4.17 21.85 -4.63
CA GLY A 158 -3.94 22.60 -3.40
C GLY A 158 -4.21 21.81 -2.11
N LYS A 159 -4.42 20.50 -2.17
CA LYS A 159 -4.69 19.65 -1.00
C LYS A 159 -3.43 19.05 -0.39
N ASN A 160 -3.50 18.79 0.90
CA ASN A 160 -2.51 18.00 1.64
C ASN A 160 -3.05 16.59 1.81
N ILE A 161 -2.49 15.65 1.06
CA ILE A 161 -3.07 14.33 0.82
C ILE A 161 -2.34 13.27 1.64
N LEU A 162 -3.10 12.42 2.34
CA LEU A 162 -2.66 11.09 2.76
C LEU A 162 -3.04 10.10 1.65
N LEU A 163 -2.06 9.56 0.93
CA LEU A 163 -2.27 8.45 0.02
C LEU A 163 -2.17 7.15 0.82
N ILE A 164 -3.16 6.26 0.63
CA ILE A 164 -3.23 4.97 1.32
C ILE A 164 -3.14 3.83 0.32
N ASP A 165 -2.25 2.88 0.56
CA ASP A 165 -2.23 1.56 -0.09
C ASP A 165 -2.20 0.43 0.94
N ASP A 166 -2.41 -0.81 0.48
CA ASP A 166 -2.40 -1.99 1.35
C ASP A 166 -0.98 -2.36 1.78
N ILE A 167 -0.06 -2.52 0.83
CA ILE A 167 1.31 -2.99 1.06
C ILE A 167 2.28 -2.17 0.22
N TYR A 168 3.20 -1.45 0.88
CA TYR A 168 4.33 -0.86 0.16
C TYR A 168 5.38 -1.94 -0.13
N THR A 169 5.70 -2.11 -1.42
CA THR A 169 6.79 -2.96 -1.88
C THR A 169 7.82 -2.12 -2.62
N LYS A 170 9.02 -2.02 -2.05
CA LYS A 170 10.12 -1.27 -2.69
C LYS A 170 10.38 -1.86 -4.08
N THR A 171 10.70 -1.00 -5.06
CA THR A 171 10.99 -1.34 -6.47
C THR A 171 9.79 -1.61 -7.39
N ILE A 172 8.57 -1.75 -6.85
CA ILE A 172 7.36 -1.90 -7.67
C ILE A 172 6.88 -0.56 -8.24
N ASN A 173 7.13 0.53 -7.52
CA ASN A 173 6.92 1.91 -7.96
C ASN A 173 5.46 2.31 -8.28
N ILE A 174 4.46 1.53 -7.85
CA ILE A 174 3.05 1.90 -8.02
C ILE A 174 2.66 3.05 -7.10
N ASP A 175 3.11 3.02 -5.85
CA ASP A 175 2.89 4.10 -4.89
C ASP A 175 3.58 5.39 -5.36
N GLU A 176 4.85 5.28 -5.76
CA GLU A 176 5.66 6.36 -6.32
C GLU A 176 4.98 7.04 -7.51
N ASP A 177 4.51 6.25 -8.48
CA ASP A 177 3.80 6.75 -9.66
C ASP A 177 2.49 7.45 -9.30
N CYS A 178 1.74 6.87 -8.35
CA CYS A 178 0.48 7.43 -7.89
C CYS A 178 0.69 8.76 -7.14
N ILE A 179 1.73 8.85 -6.32
CA ILE A 179 2.14 10.10 -5.66
C ILE A 179 2.49 11.15 -6.71
N GLN A 180 3.31 10.79 -7.72
CA GLN A 180 3.70 11.72 -8.77
C GLN A 180 2.48 12.21 -9.58
N ALA A 181 1.53 11.33 -9.86
CA ALA A 181 0.27 11.70 -10.50
C ALA A 181 -0.51 12.75 -9.69
N LEU A 182 -0.63 12.58 -8.37
CA LEU A 182 -1.28 13.55 -7.49
C LEU A 182 -0.56 14.90 -7.44
N LEU A 183 0.78 14.88 -7.39
CA LEU A 183 1.60 16.09 -7.38
C LEU A 183 1.46 16.87 -8.69
N ASP A 184 1.47 16.17 -9.83
CA ASP A 184 1.31 16.80 -11.13
C ASP A 184 -0.10 17.38 -11.35
N GLU A 185 -1.12 16.82 -10.70
CA GLU A 185 -2.48 17.39 -10.63
C GLU A 185 -2.58 18.59 -9.65
N GLY A 186 -1.45 18.98 -9.07
CA GLY A 186 -1.30 20.18 -8.25
C GLY A 186 -1.62 19.98 -6.77
N ALA A 187 -1.55 18.75 -6.23
CA ALA A 187 -1.54 18.54 -4.79
C ALA A 187 -0.40 19.36 -4.14
N ASN A 188 -0.66 19.98 -2.99
CA ASN A 188 0.34 20.78 -2.28
C ASN A 188 1.34 19.91 -1.52
N LYS A 189 0.86 18.79 -0.96
CA LYS A 189 1.66 17.81 -0.23
C LYS A 189 1.04 16.43 -0.40
N VAL A 190 1.87 15.40 -0.52
CA VAL A 190 1.45 14.00 -0.48
C VAL A 190 2.32 13.26 0.55
N VAL A 191 1.68 12.48 1.40
CA VAL A 191 2.31 11.56 2.36
C VAL A 191 1.75 10.18 2.09
N LEU A 192 2.59 9.15 2.09
CA LEU A 192 2.15 7.77 1.93
C LEU A 192 1.89 7.13 3.30
N PHE A 193 0.81 6.37 3.40
CA PHE A 193 0.58 5.41 4.47
C PHE A 193 0.26 4.04 3.87
N THR A 194 0.91 3.00 4.36
CA THR A 194 0.57 1.62 4.03
C THR A 194 0.32 0.81 5.27
N VAL A 195 -0.58 -0.18 5.20
CA VAL A 195 -0.85 -1.03 6.36
C VAL A 195 0.37 -1.87 6.69
N ALA A 196 0.99 -2.43 5.65
CA ALA A 196 2.23 -3.16 5.78
C ALA A 196 3.30 -2.71 4.77
N ARG A 197 4.55 -3.03 5.07
CA ARG A 197 5.69 -2.85 4.16
C ARG A 197 6.43 -4.18 4.01
N THR A 198 6.81 -4.55 2.79
CA THR A 198 7.60 -5.75 2.56
C THR A 198 8.97 -5.66 3.23
N VAL A 199 9.35 -6.71 3.96
CA VAL A 199 10.68 -6.81 4.56
C VAL A 199 11.65 -7.43 3.55
N HIS A 200 12.65 -6.67 3.12
CA HIS A 200 13.78 -7.24 2.37
C HIS A 200 14.87 -7.74 3.33
N HIS A 201 15.67 -8.72 2.90
CA HIS A 201 16.71 -9.33 3.74
C HIS A 201 17.70 -8.32 4.35
N ASN A 202 17.95 -7.20 3.67
CA ASN A 202 18.79 -6.11 4.17
C ASN A 202 18.12 -5.23 5.25
N ASP A 203 16.79 -5.22 5.32
CA ASP A 203 16.05 -4.51 6.38
C ASP A 203 16.06 -5.32 7.69
N SER A 204 16.14 -6.65 7.61
CA SER A 204 16.25 -7.54 8.79
C SER A 204 17.55 -7.35 9.56
N LEU A 205 18.65 -7.04 8.86
CA LEU A 205 19.96 -6.79 9.47
C LEU A 205 20.02 -5.47 10.27
N ARG A 206 19.12 -4.51 10.01
CA ARG A 206 19.06 -3.24 10.77
C ARG A 206 18.37 -3.38 12.12
N ASN A 207 17.58 -4.44 12.31
CA ASN A 207 16.86 -4.72 13.56
C ASN A 207 17.56 -5.74 14.47
N ILE A 208 18.74 -6.25 14.10
CA ILE A 208 19.56 -7.08 14.99
C ILE A 208 20.36 -6.14 15.90
N LYS A 209 19.91 -5.98 17.15
CA LYS A 209 20.82 -5.56 18.21
C LYS A 209 21.86 -6.66 18.37
N PHE A 210 23.10 -6.38 17.99
CA PHE A 210 24.23 -7.25 18.33
C PHE A 210 24.35 -7.29 19.85
N ASP A 211 23.97 -8.42 20.42
CA ASP A 211 24.41 -8.85 21.73
C ASP A 211 25.92 -9.05 21.73
N ALA A 212 26.54 -8.66 22.85
CA ALA A 212 27.94 -8.30 22.96
C ALA A 212 28.90 -9.51 22.94
N PHE A 213 28.81 -10.41 21.96
CA PHE A 213 29.84 -11.41 21.65
C PHE A 213 29.78 -11.74 20.16
N GLY A 214 30.28 -10.84 19.33
CA GLY A 214 30.32 -11.02 17.88
C GLY A 214 31.17 -12.22 17.49
N PHE A 215 30.57 -13.22 16.85
CA PHE A 215 31.16 -14.10 15.84
C PHE A 215 30.03 -14.78 15.03
N GLY A 216 29.99 -14.52 13.73
CA GLY A 216 29.11 -15.22 12.78
C GLY A 216 29.37 -14.71 11.36
N ASN A 217 30.11 -15.49 10.57
CA ASN A 217 30.53 -15.17 9.20
C ASN A 217 29.34 -15.01 8.23
N PRO A 218 29.52 -14.28 7.11
CA PRO A 218 28.47 -14.05 6.13
C PRO A 218 28.07 -15.36 5.43
N ILE A 219 26.76 -15.61 5.34
CA ILE A 219 26.21 -16.63 4.46
C ILE A 219 26.03 -15.96 3.10
N ASP A 220 26.79 -16.48 2.12
CA ASP A 220 26.74 -16.03 0.73
C ASP A 220 25.86 -16.97 -0.11
N THR A 221 25.02 -16.34 -0.92
CA THR A 221 24.32 -16.81 -2.13
C THR A 221 23.14 -17.81 -2.05
N LEU A 222 22.10 -17.43 -2.82
CA LEU A 222 21.07 -18.18 -3.54
C LEU A 222 19.64 -18.18 -2.95
N ASP A 223 18.76 -17.51 -3.71
CA ASP A 223 17.33 -17.79 -3.89
C ASP A 223 16.39 -17.79 -2.68
N ASP A 224 16.10 -16.59 -2.14
CA ASP A 224 14.83 -16.38 -1.41
C ASP A 224 14.11 -15.15 -1.97
N GLU A 225 13.66 -15.27 -3.22
CA GLU A 225 12.55 -14.47 -3.74
C GLU A 225 11.33 -14.72 -2.83
N ILE A 226 10.80 -13.65 -2.24
CA ILE A 226 9.64 -13.71 -1.33
C ILE A 226 8.46 -14.30 -2.14
N PRO A 227 8.01 -15.54 -1.86
CA PRO A 227 6.92 -16.12 -2.60
C PRO A 227 5.61 -15.46 -2.15
N PHE A 228 4.85 -14.96 -3.13
CA PHE A 228 3.45 -14.58 -3.00
C PHE A 228 2.54 -15.81 -3.13
#